data_AF-A0A8B5Y257-F1
#
_entry.id   AF-A0A8B5Y257-F1
#
_cell.length_a   1.000
_cell.length_b   1.000
_cell.length_c   1.000
_cell.angle_alpha   90.00
_cell.angle_beta   90.00
_cell.angle_gamma   90.00
#
_symmetry.space_group_name_H-M   'P 1'
#
loop_
_entity.id
_entity.type
_entity.pdbx_description
1 polymer ?
#
loop_
_entity_poly.entity_id
_entity_poly.type
_entity_poly.pdbx_seq_one_letter_code
_entity_poly.pdbx_strand_id
1 'polypeptide(L)'
;MYMDPMYHYEDQAFLERQFPGLSGFPGMPGLPQFPGQPGPPPSSQAPTAPPPAFIPQQQSASTFAVDPGAISFCLFRNTFIWLNNGASFWYYPIFVGPRSVAGFRWNGRFWTFFGIDTRQINSFSCF
;
A
#
# COMPACT_ATOMS: atom_id res chain seq x y z
N MET A 1 16.60 -14.57 57.90
CA MET A 1 17.14 -14.69 56.53
C MET A 1 15.92 -14.94 55.65
N TYR A 2 15.32 -13.92 55.03
CA TYR A 2 15.61 -13.47 53.64
C TYR A 2 15.65 -14.67 52.68
N MET A 3 14.93 -14.78 51.56
CA MET A 3 13.98 -13.93 50.80
C MET A 3 13.40 -14.90 49.72
N ASP A 4 12.15 -14.69 49.29
CA ASP A 4 11.49 -15.16 48.05
C ASP A 4 11.82 -16.52 47.37
N PRO A 5 10.80 -17.37 47.08
CA PRO A 5 10.77 -18.14 45.85
C PRO A 5 10.28 -17.23 44.72
N MET A 6 11.24 -16.49 44.14
CA MET A 6 11.09 -15.77 42.89
C MET A 6 10.59 -16.73 41.80
N TYR A 7 9.47 -16.36 41.18
CA TYR A 7 9.25 -16.34 39.74
C TYR A 7 10.07 -17.37 38.95
N HIS A 8 9.50 -18.50 38.52
CA HIS A 8 9.93 -19.20 37.28
C HIS A 8 9.06 -20.43 36.96
N TYR A 9 7.73 -20.34 37.07
CA TYR A 9 6.87 -21.42 36.52
C TYR A 9 5.72 -20.94 35.64
N GLU A 10 5.30 -19.68 35.75
CA GLU A 10 4.24 -19.14 34.87
C GLU A 10 4.78 -18.65 33.50
N ASP A 11 6.09 -18.40 33.37
CA ASP A 11 6.70 -17.93 32.11
C ASP A 11 6.89 -19.05 31.07
N GLN A 12 7.19 -20.28 31.51
CA GLN A 12 7.41 -21.41 30.59
C GLN A 12 6.13 -21.85 29.87
N ALA A 13 4.97 -21.76 30.51
CA ALA A 13 3.70 -22.12 29.88
C ALA A 13 3.22 -21.06 28.87
N PHE A 14 3.62 -19.80 29.05
CA PHE A 14 3.33 -18.72 28.10
C PHE A 14 4.23 -18.78 26.86
N LEU A 15 5.52 -19.12 27.03
CA LEU A 15 6.46 -19.27 25.91
C LEU A 15 6.14 -20.49 25.01
N GLU A 16 5.71 -21.63 25.57
CA GLU A 16 5.29 -22.79 24.76
C GLU A 16 3.99 -22.55 23.99
N ARG A 17 3.11 -21.65 24.45
CA ARG A 17 1.92 -21.23 23.70
C ARG A 17 2.23 -20.22 22.58
N GLN A 18 3.42 -19.61 22.57
CA GLN A 18 3.77 -18.57 21.62
C GLN A 18 4.55 -19.09 20.40
N PHE A 19 5.27 -20.23 20.46
CA PHE A 19 6.02 -20.75 19.31
C PHE A 19 6.20 -22.28 19.29
N PRO A 20 5.27 -23.06 18.70
CA PRO A 20 5.52 -24.47 18.44
C PRO A 20 6.44 -24.61 17.21
N GLY A 21 7.70 -24.97 17.46
CA GLY A 21 8.55 -25.65 16.48
C GLY A 21 9.49 -24.78 15.66
N LEU A 22 10.60 -24.34 16.25
CA LEU A 22 11.82 -24.03 15.51
C LEU A 22 12.74 -25.25 15.54
N SER A 23 12.52 -26.16 14.61
CA SER A 23 13.48 -27.23 14.28
C SER A 23 13.45 -27.54 12.78
N GLY A 24 14.48 -27.05 12.07
CA GLY A 24 15.05 -27.76 10.93
C GLY A 24 14.80 -27.22 9.51
N PHE A 25 15.84 -26.61 8.94
CA PHE A 25 16.48 -26.99 7.65
C PHE A 25 15.68 -26.88 6.31
N PRO A 26 16.38 -26.91 5.15
CA PRO A 26 16.16 -26.00 4.02
C PRO A 26 15.24 -26.59 2.93
N GLY A 27 14.58 -25.69 2.19
CA GLY A 27 14.03 -25.88 0.84
C GLY A 27 13.43 -27.25 0.49
N MET A 28 12.09 -27.36 0.51
CA MET A 28 11.39 -28.48 -0.11
C MET A 28 10.25 -27.98 -1.02
N PRO A 29 10.19 -28.41 -2.29
CA PRO A 29 9.18 -27.99 -3.25
C PRO A 29 7.87 -28.76 -3.04
N GLY A 30 6.74 -28.05 -3.01
CA GLY A 30 5.41 -28.66 -3.21
C GLY A 30 4.51 -28.86 -1.99
N LEU A 31 4.40 -27.89 -1.07
CA LEU A 31 3.32 -27.91 -0.07
C LEU A 31 2.05 -27.17 -0.57
N PRO A 32 0.84 -27.68 -0.26
CA PRO A 32 -0.43 -27.07 -0.64
C PRO A 32 -0.61 -25.68 0.00
N GLN A 33 -1.07 -24.71 -0.80
CA GLN A 33 -1.33 -23.34 -0.38
C GLN A 33 -2.21 -23.27 0.88
N PHE A 34 -1.71 -22.62 1.92
CA PHE A 34 -2.51 -22.20 3.09
C PHE A 34 -3.48 -21.09 2.65
N PRO A 35 -4.80 -21.22 2.87
CA PRO A 35 -5.75 -20.18 2.48
C PRO A 35 -5.68 -19.02 3.47
N GLY A 36 -5.08 -17.90 3.08
CA GLY A 36 -5.14 -16.67 3.88
C GLY A 36 -3.93 -15.72 3.84
N GLN A 37 -2.83 -16.06 3.17
CA GLN A 37 -1.79 -15.07 2.91
C GLN A 37 -2.14 -14.28 1.64
N PRO A 38 -2.27 -12.93 1.72
CA PRO A 38 -2.23 -12.11 0.52
C PRO A 38 -0.92 -12.43 -0.19
N GLY A 39 -1.00 -12.98 -1.40
CA GLY A 39 0.18 -13.26 -2.21
C GLY A 39 1.03 -12.00 -2.38
N PRO A 40 2.31 -12.14 -2.74
CA PRO A 40 3.10 -10.98 -3.13
C PRO A 40 2.29 -10.18 -4.16
N PRO A 41 2.14 -8.86 -3.99
CA PRO A 41 1.35 -8.06 -4.91
C PRO A 41 1.85 -8.34 -6.33
N PRO A 42 0.93 -8.43 -7.32
CA PRO A 42 1.31 -8.65 -8.71
C PRO A 42 2.43 -7.67 -9.03
N SER A 43 3.51 -8.16 -9.67
CA SER A 43 4.72 -7.39 -9.97
C SER A 43 4.32 -6.06 -10.62
N SER A 44 4.14 -5.04 -9.80
CA SER A 44 3.49 -3.80 -10.19
C SER A 44 4.56 -2.97 -10.86
N GLN A 45 4.75 -3.23 -12.15
CA GLN A 45 5.75 -2.56 -12.93
C GLN A 45 5.29 -1.13 -13.19
N ALA A 46 6.21 -0.17 -13.07
CA ALA A 46 5.93 1.20 -13.43
C ALA A 46 5.50 1.28 -14.90
N PRO A 47 4.60 2.20 -15.27
CA PRO A 47 4.33 2.47 -16.68
C PRO A 47 5.64 2.77 -17.41
N THR A 48 5.80 2.24 -18.61
CA THR A 48 6.98 2.49 -19.44
C THR A 48 6.83 3.73 -20.33
N ALA A 49 5.60 4.16 -20.58
CA ALA A 49 5.29 5.37 -21.34
C ALA A 49 5.19 6.62 -20.44
N PRO A 50 5.58 7.80 -20.94
CA PRO A 50 5.28 9.06 -20.24
C PRO A 50 3.75 9.28 -20.16
N PRO A 51 3.28 10.06 -19.17
CA PRO A 51 1.87 10.43 -19.09
C PRO A 51 1.49 11.39 -20.24
N PRO A 52 0.18 11.65 -20.45
CA PRO A 52 -0.27 12.65 -21.42
C PRO A 52 0.38 14.03 -21.18
N ALA A 53 0.79 14.69 -22.27
CA ALA A 53 1.52 15.96 -22.22
C ALA A 53 0.60 17.20 -22.02
N PHE A 54 -0.54 17.03 -21.37
CA PHE A 54 -1.45 18.12 -21.04
C PHE A 54 -1.77 18.11 -19.54
N ILE A 55 -2.27 19.23 -19.02
CA ILE A 55 -2.82 19.31 -17.67
C ILE A 55 -4.34 19.38 -17.81
N PRO A 56 -5.11 18.41 -17.29
CA PRO A 56 -6.55 18.46 -17.34
C PRO A 56 -7.08 19.67 -16.58
N GLN A 57 -8.27 20.16 -16.95
CA GLN A 57 -8.94 21.17 -16.16
C GLN A 57 -9.44 20.54 -14.86
N GLN A 58 -9.11 21.17 -13.74
CA GLN A 58 -9.60 20.73 -12.44
C GLN A 58 -11.10 20.96 -12.39
N GLN A 59 -11.87 19.86 -12.48
CA GLN A 59 -13.31 19.94 -12.32
C GLN A 59 -13.60 20.19 -10.84
N SER A 60 -14.04 21.40 -10.52
CA SER A 60 -14.46 21.81 -9.18
C SER A 60 -15.75 21.11 -8.70
N ALA A 61 -16.33 20.26 -9.54
CA ALA A 61 -17.64 19.65 -9.36
C ALA A 61 -17.61 18.17 -9.76
N SER A 62 -16.92 17.35 -8.97
CA SER A 62 -17.35 15.98 -8.77
C SER A 62 -17.70 15.86 -7.29
N THR A 63 -19.00 15.81 -6.99
CA THR A 63 -19.57 15.59 -5.66
C THR A 63 -19.29 14.18 -5.12
N PHE A 64 -18.31 13.48 -5.67
CA PHE A 64 -17.60 12.47 -4.90
C PHE A 64 -16.70 13.27 -3.97
N ALA A 65 -17.12 13.36 -2.71
CA ALA A 65 -16.15 13.49 -1.63
C ALA A 65 -14.95 12.59 -1.98
N VAL A 66 -13.73 13.04 -1.71
CA VAL A 66 -12.51 12.28 -1.94
C VAL A 66 -12.54 11.04 -1.04
N ASP A 67 -13.34 10.07 -1.42
CA ASP A 67 -13.50 8.79 -0.78
C ASP A 67 -12.37 7.92 -1.32
N PRO A 68 -11.64 7.19 -0.45
CA PRO A 68 -10.66 6.21 -0.87
C PRO A 68 -11.21 5.24 -1.93
N GLY A 69 -12.53 4.98 -1.93
CA GLY A 69 -13.20 4.14 -2.93
C GLY A 69 -13.40 4.78 -4.32
N ALA A 70 -13.31 6.11 -4.47
CA ALA A 70 -13.48 6.74 -5.77
C ALA A 70 -12.20 6.65 -6.62
N ILE A 71 -11.03 6.74 -5.99
CA ILE A 71 -9.74 6.62 -6.69
C ILE A 71 -9.42 5.19 -7.12
N SER A 72 -10.10 4.17 -6.56
CA SER A 72 -9.92 2.79 -7.04
C SER A 72 -10.41 2.59 -8.48
N PHE A 73 -11.31 3.44 -8.99
CA PHE A 73 -11.70 3.43 -10.41
C PHE A 73 -10.58 3.90 -11.35
N CYS A 74 -9.53 4.52 -10.80
CA CYS A 74 -8.38 5.00 -11.53
C CYS A 74 -7.17 4.05 -11.46
N LEU A 75 -7.30 2.89 -10.80
CA LEU A 75 -6.24 1.87 -10.75
C LEU A 75 -5.76 1.51 -12.15
N PHE A 76 -4.44 1.46 -12.31
CA PHE A 76 -3.74 1.16 -13.56
C PHE A 76 -4.03 2.14 -14.72
N ARG A 77 -4.41 3.37 -14.40
CA ARG A 77 -4.67 4.45 -15.37
C ARG A 77 -3.86 5.70 -15.08
N ASN A 78 -3.59 6.48 -16.12
CA ASN A 78 -2.91 7.76 -15.96
C ASN A 78 -3.85 8.71 -15.22
N THR A 79 -3.47 9.10 -14.01
CA THR A 79 -4.30 9.89 -13.09
C THR A 79 -3.60 11.21 -12.81
N PHE A 80 -4.26 12.32 -13.10
CA PHE A 80 -3.78 13.63 -12.65
C PHE A 80 -4.35 13.91 -11.26
N ILE A 81 -3.48 14.21 -10.31
CA ILE A 81 -3.87 14.47 -8.92
C ILE A 81 -3.57 15.92 -8.57
N TRP A 82 -4.51 16.57 -7.89
CA TRP A 82 -4.32 17.83 -7.19
C TRP A 82 -4.35 17.58 -5.69
N LEU A 83 -3.34 18.05 -4.98
CA LEU A 83 -3.24 17.94 -3.53
C LEU A 83 -3.71 19.24 -2.85
N ASN A 84 -4.13 19.12 -1.59
CA ASN A 84 -4.59 20.23 -0.76
C ASN A 84 -3.49 21.29 -0.49
N ASN A 85 -2.22 20.93 -0.64
CA ASN A 85 -1.08 21.86 -0.53
C ASN A 85 -0.77 22.61 -1.84
N GLY A 86 -1.61 22.46 -2.87
CA GLY A 86 -1.44 23.09 -4.19
C GLY A 86 -0.52 22.33 -5.14
N ALA A 87 0.09 21.23 -4.72
CA ALA A 87 0.89 20.39 -5.62
C ALA A 87 -0.02 19.63 -6.60
N SER A 88 0.40 19.51 -7.85
CA SER A 88 -0.28 18.70 -8.85
C SER A 88 0.71 17.93 -9.72
N PHE A 89 0.34 16.70 -10.09
CA PHE A 89 1.22 15.82 -10.86
C PHE A 89 0.47 14.65 -11.47
N TRP A 90 1.11 14.04 -12.46
CA TRP A 90 0.72 12.73 -12.98
C TRP A 90 1.11 11.61 -12.02
N TYR A 91 0.15 10.71 -11.82
CA TYR A 91 0.20 9.59 -10.91
C TYR A 91 -0.40 8.34 -11.55
N TYR A 92 0.18 7.18 -11.26
CA TYR A 92 -0.29 5.90 -11.75
C TYR A 92 -0.54 4.97 -10.56
N PRO A 93 -1.77 4.91 -10.05
CA PRO A 93 -2.11 4.12 -8.87
C PRO A 93 -2.11 2.64 -9.22
N ILE A 94 -1.46 1.83 -8.38
CA ILE A 94 -1.41 0.36 -8.51
C ILE A 94 -2.12 -0.34 -7.36
N PHE A 95 -2.34 0.39 -6.26
CA PHE A 95 -2.98 -0.12 -5.07
C PHE A 95 -3.68 1.01 -4.31
N VAL A 96 -4.88 0.73 -3.82
CA VAL A 96 -5.65 1.62 -2.94
C VAL A 96 -5.88 0.88 -1.63
N GLY A 97 -5.37 1.45 -0.55
CA GLY A 97 -5.66 1.02 0.81
C GLY A 97 -6.75 1.89 1.48
N PRO A 98 -7.07 1.63 2.75
CA PRO A 98 -8.17 2.31 3.44
C PRO A 98 -8.01 3.83 3.56
N ARG A 99 -6.77 4.33 3.61
CA ARG A 99 -6.45 5.77 3.80
C ARG A 99 -5.29 6.25 2.93
N SER A 100 -4.86 5.44 1.97
CA SER A 100 -3.67 5.73 1.18
C SER A 100 -3.75 5.09 -0.18
N VAL A 101 -3.13 5.71 -1.16
CA VAL A 101 -2.96 5.16 -2.50
C VAL A 101 -1.47 5.03 -2.77
N ALA A 102 -1.05 3.84 -3.20
CA ALA A 102 0.31 3.58 -3.65
C ALA A 102 0.36 3.45 -5.17
N GLY A 103 1.48 3.86 -5.76
CA GLY A 103 1.60 3.98 -7.20
C GLY A 103 2.92 4.58 -7.61
N PHE A 104 2.93 5.13 -8.82
CA PHE A 104 4.08 5.80 -9.38
C PHE A 104 3.75 7.26 -9.67
N ARG A 105 4.62 8.16 -9.24
CA ARG A 105 4.56 9.58 -9.56
C ARG A 105 5.50 9.88 -10.72
N TRP A 106 5.03 10.65 -11.68
CA TRP A 106 5.87 11.21 -12.74
C TRP A 106 6.67 12.40 -12.20
N ASN A 107 7.99 12.38 -12.37
CA ASN A 107 8.87 13.48 -11.99
C ASN A 107 9.30 14.38 -13.16
N GLY A 108 8.75 14.14 -14.37
CA GLY A 108 9.17 14.80 -15.60
C GLY A 108 10.04 13.93 -16.51
N ARG A 109 10.67 12.88 -15.97
CA ARG A 109 11.56 11.99 -16.74
C ARG A 109 11.28 10.51 -16.53
N PHE A 110 10.94 10.13 -15.31
CA PHE A 110 10.69 8.74 -14.94
C PHE A 110 9.53 8.64 -13.95
N TRP A 111 8.92 7.46 -13.92
CA TRP A 111 7.96 7.05 -12.90
C TRP A 111 8.71 6.60 -11.65
N THR A 112 8.43 7.23 -10.51
CA THR A 112 9.04 6.90 -9.22
C THR A 112 7.98 6.38 -8.27
N PHE A 113 8.26 5.29 -7.57
CA PHE A 113 7.32 4.76 -6.58
C PHE A 113 7.01 5.81 -5.51
N PHE A 114 5.73 6.01 -5.24
CA PHE A 114 5.25 7.06 -4.35
C PHE A 114 3.92 6.66 -3.72
N GLY A 115 3.67 7.11 -2.49
CA GLY A 115 2.42 6.89 -1.77
C GLY A 115 1.84 8.21 -1.30
N ILE A 116 0.52 8.32 -1.35
CA ILE A 116 -0.23 9.53 -1.00
C ILE A 116 -1.34 9.15 -0.01
N ASP A 117 -1.48 9.90 1.08
CA ASP A 117 -2.65 9.80 1.96
C ASP A 117 -3.87 10.40 1.24
N THR A 118 -4.99 9.68 1.22
CA THR A 118 -6.19 10.10 0.48
C THR A 118 -6.74 11.44 0.98
N ARG A 119 -6.50 11.81 2.24
CA ARG A 119 -6.89 13.11 2.83
C ARG A 119 -6.08 14.28 2.29
N GLN A 120 -4.95 14.01 1.64
CA GLN A 120 -4.15 15.05 0.99
C GLN A 120 -4.63 15.33 -0.43
N ILE A 121 -5.44 14.45 -1.01
CA ILE A 121 -5.98 14.61 -2.36
C ILE A 121 -7.15 15.57 -2.29
N ASN A 122 -7.09 16.63 -3.08
CA ASN A 122 -8.16 17.60 -3.25
C ASN A 122 -9.14 17.14 -4.33
N SER A 123 -8.60 16.73 -5.48
CA SER A 123 -9.34 16.20 -6.61
C SER A 123 -8.42 15.34 -7.48
N PHE A 124 -9.00 14.53 -8.36
CA PHE A 124 -8.25 13.73 -9.32
C PHE A 124 -9.07 13.51 -10.60
N SER A 125 -8.38 13.18 -11.69
CA SER A 125 -9.01 12.80 -12.96
C SER A 125 -8.17 11.72 -13.63
N CYS A 126 -8.82 10.64 -14.10
CA CYS A 126 -8.12 9.53 -14.74
C CYS A 126 -8.50 9.33 -16.22
N PHE A 127 -7.49 8.97 -17.00
CA PHE A 127 -7.49 8.86 -18.46
C PHE A 127 -7.13 7.44 -18.90
#